data_AF-A0A967I203-F1
#
_entry.id   AF-A0A967I203-F1
#
_cell.length_a   1.000
_cell.length_b   1.000
_cell.length_c   1.000
_cell.angle_alpha   90.00
_cell.angle_beta   90.00
_cell.angle_gamma   90.00
#
_symmetry.space_group_name_H-M   'P 1'
#
loop_
_entity.id
_entity.type
_entity.pdbx_description
1 polymer ?
#
loop_
_entity_poly.entity_id
_entity_poly.type
_entity_poly.pdbx_seq_one_letter_code
_entity_poly.pdbx_strand_id
1 'polypeptide(L)' 'GVVGKNLNEQLNYKMLASLVQLEPNNPQLQLQLGTLYYTRNQPQEAVLHLERALELDPDNPEILNNLAWVLAT' A
#
# COMPACT_ATOMS: atom_id res chain seq x y z
N GLY A 1 0.64 11.87 21.44
CA GLY A 1 1.20 10.67 22.09
C GLY A 1 1.10 9.48 21.14
N VAL A 2 1.92 8.45 21.35
CA VAL A 2 2.02 7.24 20.49
C VAL A 2 0.66 6.59 20.24
N VAL A 3 -0.25 6.62 21.22
CA VAL A 3 -1.63 6.11 21.11
C VAL A 3 -2.44 6.82 20.02
N GLY A 4 -2.32 8.14 19.88
CA GLY A 4 -3.04 8.90 18.86
C GLY A 4 -2.52 8.64 17.44
N LYS A 5 -1.22 8.39 17.28
CA LYS A 5 -0.62 8.02 15.99
C LYS A 5 -1.11 6.63 15.54
N ASN A 6 -1.08 5.64 16.44
CA ASN A 6 -1.58 4.29 16.18
C ASN A 6 -3.07 4.27 15.81
N LEU A 7 -3.90 5.08 16.48
CA LEU A 7 -5.33 5.13 16.16
C LEU A 7 -5.58 5.69 14.76
N ASN A 8 -4.86 6.75 14.40
CA ASN A 8 -4.96 7.36 13.07
C ASN A 8 -4.48 6.41 11.98
N GLU A 9 -3.38 5.68 12.20
CA GLU A 9 -2.88 4.66 11.27
C GLU A 9 -3.87 3.50 11.10
N GLN A 10 -4.50 3.04 12.18
CA GLN A 10 -5.50 1.98 12.12
C GLN A 10 -6.77 2.41 11.38
N LEU A 11 -7.23 3.65 11.61
CA LEU A 11 -8.37 4.23 10.88
C LEU A 11 -8.03 4.42 9.40
N ASN A 12 -6.84 4.95 9.11
CA ASN A 12 -6.35 5.12 7.75
C ASN A 12 -6.34 3.78 6.99
N TYR A 13 -5.82 2.73 7.62
CA TYR A 13 -5.85 1.38 7.07
C TYR A 13 -7.25 0.88 6.75
N LYS A 14 -8.18 0.96 7.71
CA LYS A 14 -9.55 0.47 7.50
C LYS A 14 -10.25 1.21 6.36
N MET A 15 -10.06 2.53 6.29
CA MET A 15 -10.62 3.35 5.23
C MET A 15 -10.04 2.96 3.87
N LEU A 16 -8.71 2.88 3.76
CA LEU A 16 -8.03 2.56 2.52
C LEU A 16 -8.34 1.14 2.03
N ALA A 17 -8.39 0.16 2.92
CA ALA A 17 -8.80 -1.20 2.58
C ALA A 17 -10.24 -1.25 2.04
N SER A 18 -11.15 -0.44 2.58
CA SER A 18 -12.52 -0.34 2.08
C SER A 18 -12.57 0.30 0.69
N LEU A 19 -11.75 1.32 0.44
CA LEU A 19 -11.65 1.95 -0.88
C LEU A 19 -11.10 0.99 -1.94
N VAL A 20 -10.09 0.19 -1.60
CA VAL A 20 -9.57 -0.85 -2.51
C VAL A 20 -10.63 -1.91 -2.82
N GLN A 21 -11.53 -2.23 -1.89
CA GLN A 21 -12.65 -3.14 -2.19
C GLN A 21 -13.67 -2.54 -3.16
N LEU A 22 -13.88 -1.22 -3.10
CA LEU A 22 -14.78 -0.51 -4.03
C LEU A 22 -14.14 -0.31 -5.41
N GLU A 23 -12.84 -0.05 -5.44
CA GLU A 23 -12.07 0.24 -6.65
C GLU A 23 -10.80 -0.64 -6.74
N PRO A 24 -10.93 -1.96 -6.94
CA PRO A 24 -9.79 -2.88 -6.92
C PRO A 24 -8.81 -2.67 -8.08
N ASN A 25 -9.22 -1.94 -9.11
CA ASN A 25 -8.42 -1.64 -10.30
C ASN A 25 -7.86 -0.20 -10.30
N ASN A 26 -7.91 0.48 -9.15
CA ASN A 26 -7.29 1.80 -9.01
C ASN A 26 -5.81 1.63 -8.59
N PRO A 27 -4.83 1.94 -9.48
CA PRO A 27 -3.41 1.73 -9.19
C PRO A 27 -2.95 2.56 -7.99
N GLN A 28 -3.49 3.76 -7.79
CA GLN A 28 -3.10 4.63 -6.68
C GLN A 28 -3.54 4.05 -5.34
N LEU A 29 -4.75 3.47 -5.26
CA LEU A 29 -5.23 2.86 -4.02
C LEU A 29 -4.44 1.58 -3.69
N GLN A 30 -4.09 0.79 -4.70
CA GLN A 30 -3.23 -0.39 -4.53
C GLN A 30 -1.83 0.01 -4.04
N LEU A 31 -1.23 1.05 -4.64
CA LEU A 31 0.05 1.62 -4.22
C LEU A 31 0.03 2.10 -2.76
N GLN A 32 -0.98 2.89 -2.39
CA GLN A 32 -1.12 3.41 -1.03
C GLN A 32 -1.30 2.28 -0.01
N LEU A 33 -2.10 1.26 -0.35
CA LEU A 33 -2.35 0.15 0.55
C LEU A 33 -1.09 -0.72 0.72
N GLY A 34 -0.36 -0.98 -0.36
CA GLY A 34 0.93 -1.67 -0.30
C GLY A 34 1.96 -0.93 0.56
N THR A 35 2.07 0.39 0.39
CA THR A 35 2.95 1.23 1.23
C THR A 35 2.55 1.14 2.71
N LEU A 36 1.24 1.15 2.99
CA LEU A 36 0.75 1.04 4.37
C LEU A 36 1.06 -0.33 4.98
N TYR A 37 0.91 -1.43 4.25
CA TYR A 37 1.33 -2.75 4.72
C TYR A 37 2.83 -2.80 5.05
N TYR A 38 3.66 -2.19 4.22
CA TYR A 38 5.10 -2.11 4.48
C TYR A 38 5.38 -1.36 5.79
N THR A 39 4.76 -0.19 6.02
CA THR A 39 4.93 0.56 7.29
C THR A 39 4.44 -0.21 8.52
N ARG A 40 3.54 -1.19 8.33
CA ARG A 40 3.04 -2.07 9.39
C ARG A 40 3.87 -3.35 9.57
N ASN A 41 5.06 -3.41 8.95
CA ASN A 41 5.97 -4.55 9.01
C ASN A 41 5.35 -5.83 8.41
N GLN A 42 4.53 -5.66 7.36
CA GLN A 42 3.88 -6.73 6.59
C GLN A 42 4.34 -6.68 5.12
N PRO A 43 5.61 -7.02 4.83
CA PRO A 43 6.20 -6.83 3.51
C PRO A 43 5.59 -7.76 2.44
N GLN A 44 5.10 -8.94 2.80
CA GLN A 44 4.50 -9.87 1.84
C GLN A 44 3.20 -9.28 1.25
N GLU A 45 2.34 -8.74 2.10
CA GLU A 45 1.12 -8.05 1.70
C GLU A 45 1.43 -6.77 0.93
N ALA A 46 2.50 -6.06 1.30
CA ALA A 46 2.96 -4.89 0.56
C ALA A 46 3.30 -5.23 -0.90
N VAL A 47 4.06 -6.31 -1.12
CA VAL A 47 4.42 -6.78 -2.47
C VAL A 47 3.16 -7.09 -3.29
N LEU A 48 2.20 -7.83 -2.76
CA LEU A 48 0.98 -8.19 -3.49
C LEU A 48 0.21 -6.96 -4.01
N HIS A 49 0.08 -5.94 -3.17
CA HIS A 49 -0.61 -4.70 -3.54
C HIS A 49 0.21 -3.84 -4.50
N LEU A 50 1.54 -3.78 -4.35
CA LEU A 50 2.42 -3.05 -5.25
C LEU A 50 2.55 -3.73 -6.62
N GLU A 51 2.57 -5.05 -6.68
CA GLU A 51 2.51 -5.82 -7.93
C GLU A 51 1.20 -5.57 -8.65
N ARG A 52 0.06 -5.59 -7.93
CA ARG A 52 -1.23 -5.25 -8.55
C ARG A 52 -1.27 -3.80 -9.05
N ALA A 53 -0.68 -2.87 -8.31
CA ALA A 53 -0.55 -1.49 -8.75
C ALA A 53 0.28 -1.40 -10.04
N LEU A 54 1.39 -2.16 -10.12
CA LEU A 54 2.28 -2.19 -11.28
C LEU A 54 1.60 -2.81 -12.51
N GLU A 55 0.79 -3.85 -12.33
CA GLU A 55 -0.02 -4.42 -13.42
C GLU A 55 -1.00 -3.42 -14.02
N LEU A 56 -1.51 -2.50 -13.20
CA LEU A 56 -2.50 -1.48 -13.58
C LEU A 56 -1.86 -0.22 -14.18
N ASP A 57 -0.66 0.14 -13.70
CA ASP A 57 0.11 1.30 -14.17
C ASP A 57 1.62 0.97 -14.24
N PRO A 58 2.06 0.28 -15.31
CA PRO A 58 3.42 -0.27 -15.42
C PRO A 58 4.53 0.78 -15.47
N ASP A 59 4.21 1.99 -15.95
CA ASP A 59 5.17 3.06 -16.17
C ASP A 59 5.29 4.00 -14.97
N ASN A 60 4.59 3.70 -13.86
CA ASN A 60 4.60 4.55 -12.68
C ASN A 60 5.91 4.42 -11.88
N PRO A 61 6.72 5.48 -11.81
CA PRO A 61 8.00 5.42 -11.11
C PRO A 61 7.84 5.26 -9.60
N GLU A 62 6.74 5.72 -9.00
CA GLU A 62 6.50 5.57 -7.56
C GLU A 62 6.25 4.11 -7.20
N ILE A 63 5.44 3.41 -8.00
CA ILE A 63 5.16 1.98 -7.80
C ILE A 63 6.44 1.16 -7.94
N LEU A 64 7.22 1.40 -9.00
CA LEU A 64 8.49 0.73 -9.24
C LEU A 64 9.48 0.95 -8.09
N ASN A 65 9.61 2.20 -7.62
CA ASN A 65 10.50 2.54 -6.50
C ASN A 65 10.05 1.86 -5.20
N ASN A 66 8.76 1.88 -4.88
CA ASN A 66 8.24 1.26 -3.66
C ASN A 66 8.39 -0.26 -3.71
N LEU A 67 8.12 -0.90 -4.85
CA LEU A 67 8.32 -2.34 -5.00
C LEU A 67 9.79 -2.73 -4.88
N ALA A 68 10.69 -1.98 -5.53
CA ALA A 68 12.13 -2.19 -5.42
C ALA A 68 12.62 -2.04 -3.96
N TRP A 69 12.12 -1.04 -3.24
CA TRP A 69 12.43 -0.83 -1.84
C TRP A 69 11.99 -2.02 -0.98
N VAL A 70 10.72 -2.43 -1.10
CA VAL A 70 10.15 -3.54 -0.32
C VAL A 70 10.88 -4.85 -0.58
N LEU A 71 11.33 -5.10 -1.80
CA LEU A 71 12.06 -6.32 -2.16
C LEU A 71 13.53 -6.31 -1.71
N ALA A 72 14.11 -5.13 -1.48
CA ALA A 72 15.53 -4.99 -1.11
C ALA A 72 15.79 -5.06 0.41
N THR A 73 14.78 -4.78 1.22
CA THR A 73 14.85 -4.74 2.69
C THR A 73 14.35 -6.02 3.33
#